data_AF-A0A940MW81-F1
#
_entry.id   AF-A0A940MW81-F1
#
_cell.length_a   1.000
_cell.length_b   1.000
_cell.length_c   1.000
_cell.angle_alpha   90.00
_cell.angle_beta   90.00
_cell.angle_gamma   90.00
#
_symmetry.space_group_name_H-M   'P 1'
#
loop_
_entity.id
_entity.type
_entity.pdbx_description
1 polymer ?
#
loop_
_entity_poly.entity_id
_entity_poly.type
_entity_poly.pdbx_seq_one_letter_code
_entity_poly.pdbx_strand_id
1 'polypeptide(L)'
;MEFETAVRMAEVLLALAVAQQSLEQWVIDIDARGWLALRLAACAILLTGGSLAIYGLVALGLWWLHRYDGPFNGGADKMTLLVTTCLAAVQAAPTPFWAEMAFGYLGLQLLLSYVISGQVKLANPAWRRGEALRDVFLFSAYPVSEGLRGLAERRFVTFWGAWLVMLVEAVFPLFLLHPLALVAGLLLAAGFHLSNACLFGLNRFFWIWLATYPALIWLQGRLV
;
A
#
# COMPACT_ATOMS: atom_id res chain seq x y z
N MET A 1 3.29 20.46 -5.81
CA MET A 1 4.50 19.64 -5.61
C MET A 1 5.09 19.35 -6.96
N GLU A 2 6.40 19.58 -7.16
CA GLU A 2 7.07 19.31 -8.41
C GLU A 2 7.12 17.80 -8.73
N PHE A 3 7.12 17.45 -10.02
CA PHE A 3 7.12 16.06 -10.49
C PHE A 3 8.34 15.28 -9.97
N GLU A 4 9.54 15.82 -10.16
CA GLU A 4 10.79 15.16 -9.73
C GLU A 4 10.82 14.91 -8.22
N THR A 5 10.32 15.87 -7.42
CA THR A 5 10.21 15.70 -5.97
C THR A 5 9.23 14.59 -5.62
N ALA A 6 8.08 14.53 -6.30
CA ALA A 6 7.07 13.52 -6.06
C ALA A 6 7.57 12.10 -6.40
N VAL A 7 8.21 11.95 -7.56
CA VAL A 7 8.83 10.69 -8.01
C VAL A 7 9.92 10.27 -7.02
N ARG A 8 10.81 11.19 -6.63
CA ARG A 8 11.89 10.89 -5.69
C ARG A 8 11.37 10.46 -4.32
N MET A 9 10.33 11.11 -3.80
CA MET A 9 9.70 10.69 -2.54
C MET A 9 9.09 9.30 -2.65
N ALA A 10 8.42 8.98 -3.77
CA ALA A 10 7.86 7.65 -4.00
C ALA A 10 8.95 6.57 -4.12
N GLU A 11 10.07 6.84 -4.80
CA GLU A 11 11.22 5.94 -4.88
C GLU A 11 11.83 5.65 -3.51
N VAL A 12 12.02 6.69 -2.69
CA VAL A 12 12.57 6.53 -1.33
C VAL A 12 11.63 5.71 -0.46
N LEU A 13 10.34 6.03 -0.46
CA LEU A 13 9.33 5.28 0.31
C LEU A 13 9.20 3.83 -0.17
N LEU A 14 9.25 3.59 -1.49
CA LEU A 14 9.29 2.24 -2.06
C LEU A 14 10.53 1.47 -1.57
N ALA A 15 11.72 2.08 -1.65
CA ALA A 15 12.96 1.42 -1.23
C ALA A 15 12.92 1.05 0.26
N LEU A 16 12.41 1.93 1.12
CA LEU A 16 12.21 1.65 2.54
C LEU A 16 11.18 0.54 2.77
N ALA A 17 10.06 0.56 2.05
CA ALA A 17 9.03 -0.48 2.14
C ALA A 17 9.57 -1.86 1.73
N VAL A 18 10.26 -1.93 0.59
CA VAL A 18 10.84 -3.18 0.07
C VAL A 18 11.96 -3.67 0.97
N ALA A 19 12.81 -2.79 1.49
CA ALA A 19 13.87 -3.16 2.43
C ALA A 19 13.30 -3.74 3.73
N GLN A 20 12.27 -3.09 4.30
CA GLN A 20 11.57 -3.58 5.48
C GLN A 20 10.97 -4.98 5.24
N GLN A 21 10.28 -5.19 4.12
CA GLN A 21 9.74 -6.51 3.75
C GLN A 21 10.85 -7.57 3.61
N SER A 22 11.97 -7.20 2.99
CA SER A 22 13.11 -8.10 2.81
C SER A 22 13.77 -8.48 4.13
N LEU A 23 13.87 -7.56 5.08
CA LEU A 23 14.41 -7.83 6.42
C LEU A 23 13.48 -8.72 7.26
N GLU A 24 12.17 -8.51 7.20
CA GLU A 24 11.20 -9.42 7.84
C GLU A 24 11.34 -10.84 7.30
N GLN A 25 11.44 -10.97 5.98
CA GLN A 25 11.55 -12.27 5.33
C GLN A 25 12.89 -12.95 5.57
N TRP A 26 13.96 -12.18 5.80
CA TRP A 26 15.30 -12.69 6.04
C TRP A 26 15.40 -13.67 7.22
N VAL A 27 14.55 -13.43 8.22
CA VAL A 27 14.43 -14.25 9.42
C VAL A 27 13.64 -15.53 9.16
N ILE A 28 12.73 -15.51 8.18
CA ILE A 28 11.74 -16.56 7.93
C ILE A 28 12.19 -17.55 6.84
N ASP A 29 12.70 -17.06 5.71
CA ASP A 29 13.06 -17.89 4.55
C ASP A 29 14.58 -17.81 4.29
N ILE A 30 15.29 -18.84 4.80
CA ILE A 30 16.75 -18.95 4.70
C ILE A 30 17.18 -19.16 3.23
N ASP A 31 16.41 -19.94 2.46
CA ASP A 31 16.72 -20.26 1.07
C ASP A 31 16.58 -19.02 0.15
N ALA A 32 15.74 -18.07 0.54
CA ALA A 32 15.58 -16.81 -0.18
C ALA A 32 16.67 -15.76 0.13
N ARG A 33 17.59 -15.97 1.08
CA ARG A 33 18.53 -14.92 1.53
C ARG A 33 19.38 -14.30 0.43
N GLY A 34 19.86 -15.09 -0.52
CA GLY A 34 20.59 -14.55 -1.67
C GLY A 34 19.75 -13.54 -2.46
N TRP A 35 18.48 -13.87 -2.72
CA TRP A 35 17.53 -13.00 -3.40
C TRP A 35 17.16 -11.76 -2.57
N LEU A 36 16.97 -11.93 -1.26
CA LEU A 36 16.70 -10.82 -0.36
C LEU A 36 17.90 -9.86 -0.27
N ALA A 37 19.13 -10.36 -0.35
CA ALA A 37 20.34 -9.53 -0.39
C ALA A 37 20.38 -8.68 -1.67
N LEU A 38 20.03 -9.25 -2.83
CA LEU A 38 19.90 -8.50 -4.08
C LEU A 38 18.81 -7.42 -4.00
N ARG A 39 17.66 -7.73 -3.38
CA ARG A 39 16.59 -6.74 -3.14
C ARG A 39 17.10 -5.60 -2.26
N LEU A 40 17.80 -5.90 -1.16
CA LEU A 40 18.37 -4.90 -0.26
C LEU A 40 19.43 -4.03 -0.95
N ALA A 41 20.29 -4.63 -1.77
CA ALA A 41 21.28 -3.89 -2.57
C ALA A 41 20.60 -2.94 -3.56
N ALA A 42 19.58 -3.41 -4.27
CA ALA A 42 18.80 -2.56 -5.18
C ALA A 42 18.08 -1.41 -4.44
N CYS A 43 17.55 -1.67 -3.23
CA CYS A 43 16.97 -0.61 -2.39
C CYS A 43 18.02 0.43 -1.98
N ALA A 44 19.23 0.00 -1.59
CA ALA A 44 20.31 0.91 -1.23
C ALA A 44 20.73 1.82 -2.42
N ILE A 45 20.83 1.25 -3.62
CA ILE A 45 21.12 2.02 -4.84
C ILE A 45 19.99 3.00 -5.15
N LEU A 46 18.73 2.59 -5.00
CA LEU A 46 17.59 3.48 -5.21
C LEU A 46 17.58 4.64 -4.19
N LEU A 47 17.93 4.38 -2.93
CA LEU A 47 18.05 5.39 -1.87
C LEU A 47 19.16 6.43 -2.13
N THR A 48 20.22 6.07 -2.87
CA THR A 48 21.27 7.02 -3.26
C THR A 48 21.00 7.75 -4.57
N GLY A 49 19.87 7.48 -5.24
CA GLY A 49 19.45 8.14 -6.48
C GLY A 49 19.71 7.34 -7.75
N GLY A 50 20.21 6.11 -7.64
CA GLY A 50 20.37 5.21 -8.78
C GLY A 50 19.04 4.64 -9.25
N SER A 51 18.26 5.42 -10.00
CA SER A 51 16.89 5.07 -10.42
C SER A 51 16.81 3.79 -11.25
N LEU A 52 17.87 3.42 -11.99
CA LEU A 52 17.92 2.17 -12.75
C LEU A 52 17.76 0.91 -11.89
N ALA A 53 18.01 0.99 -10.58
CA ALA A 53 17.76 -0.12 -9.66
C ALA A 53 16.28 -0.56 -9.62
N ILE A 54 15.36 0.32 -10.03
CA ILE A 54 13.92 0.01 -10.09
C ILE A 54 13.63 -1.18 -11.02
N TYR A 55 14.35 -1.32 -12.14
CA TYR A 55 14.17 -2.45 -13.06
C TYR A 55 14.60 -3.77 -12.41
N GLY A 56 15.66 -3.73 -11.61
CA GLY A 56 16.07 -4.84 -10.77
C GLY A 56 14.97 -5.21 -9.78
N LEU A 57 14.37 -4.23 -9.09
CA LEU A 57 13.25 -4.46 -8.18
C LEU A 57 12.02 -5.03 -8.87
N VAL A 58 11.71 -4.63 -10.12
CA VAL A 58 10.63 -5.25 -10.92
C VAL A 58 10.93 -6.72 -11.16
N ALA A 59 12.11 -7.05 -11.68
CA ALA A 59 12.49 -8.44 -11.97
C ALA A 59 12.48 -9.30 -10.69
N LEU A 60 13.01 -8.78 -9.59
CA LEU A 60 13.01 -9.43 -8.28
C LEU A 60 11.60 -9.62 -7.73
N GLY A 61 10.70 -8.64 -7.94
CA GLY A 61 9.29 -8.72 -7.55
C GLY A 61 8.51 -9.77 -8.35
N LEU A 62 8.73 -9.85 -9.67
CA LEU A 62 8.12 -10.87 -10.52
C LEU A 62 8.61 -12.28 -10.16
N TRP A 63 9.91 -12.43 -9.91
CA TRP A 63 10.46 -13.70 -9.44
C TRP A 63 9.87 -14.11 -8.08
N TRP A 64 9.70 -13.15 -7.16
CA TRP A 64 9.07 -13.39 -5.87
C TRP A 64 7.64 -13.92 -6.02
N LEU A 65 6.83 -13.28 -6.87
CA LEU A 65 5.46 -13.74 -7.15
C LEU A 65 5.45 -15.13 -7.78
N HIS A 66 6.38 -15.43 -8.69
CA HIS A 66 6.51 -16.76 -9.28
C HIS A 66 6.85 -17.83 -8.23
N ARG A 67 7.77 -17.54 -7.30
CA ARG A 67 8.18 -18.47 -6.24
C ARG A 67 7.03 -18.90 -5.33
N TYR A 68 6.07 -18.02 -5.06
CA TYR A 68 4.93 -18.31 -4.16
C TYR A 68 3.60 -18.50 -4.91
N ASP A 69 3.65 -18.79 -6.21
CA ASP A 69 2.47 -19.00 -7.06
C ASP A 69 1.44 -17.85 -6.99
N GLY A 70 1.92 -16.61 -6.80
CA GLY A 70 1.11 -15.41 -6.72
C GLY A 70 1.46 -14.49 -5.55
N PRO A 71 0.56 -13.56 -5.19
CA PRO A 71 0.79 -12.58 -4.13
C PRO A 71 0.66 -13.24 -2.76
N PHE A 72 1.76 -13.76 -2.25
CA PHE A 72 1.87 -14.39 -0.93
C PHE A 72 1.28 -13.54 0.21
N ASN A 73 1.53 -12.23 0.20
CA ASN A 73 1.01 -11.26 1.18
C ASN A 73 -0.21 -10.48 0.65
N GLY A 74 -0.90 -11.03 -0.37
CA GLY A 74 -2.12 -10.46 -0.93
C GLY A 74 -1.94 -9.05 -1.48
N GLY A 75 -2.72 -8.10 -0.95
CA GLY A 75 -2.77 -6.72 -1.45
C GLY A 75 -1.44 -5.96 -1.36
N ALA A 76 -0.60 -6.25 -0.36
CA ALA A 76 0.69 -5.58 -0.20
C ALA A 76 1.67 -5.92 -1.33
N ASP A 77 1.71 -7.18 -1.77
CA ASP A 77 2.56 -7.61 -2.89
C ASP A 77 2.08 -7.01 -4.21
N LYS A 78 0.75 -6.97 -4.42
CA LYS A 78 0.15 -6.32 -5.60
C LYS A 78 0.48 -4.83 -5.65
N MET A 79 0.34 -4.12 -4.54
CA MET A 79 0.71 -2.70 -4.44
C MET A 79 2.21 -2.50 -4.65
N THR A 80 3.05 -3.38 -4.10
CA THR A 80 4.51 -3.33 -4.30
C THR A 80 4.87 -3.44 -5.77
N LEU A 81 4.29 -4.41 -6.48
CA LEU A 81 4.52 -4.55 -7.93
C LEU A 81 4.00 -3.32 -8.68
N LEU A 82 2.79 -2.85 -8.37
CA LEU A 82 2.20 -1.67 -9.02
C LEU A 82 3.09 -0.44 -8.89
N VAL A 83 3.52 -0.08 -7.68
CA VAL A 83 4.40 1.07 -7.44
C VAL A 83 5.70 0.92 -8.21
N THR A 84 6.34 -0.24 -8.09
CA THR A 84 7.63 -0.52 -8.74
C THR A 84 7.52 -0.42 -10.26
N THR A 85 6.47 -1.00 -10.85
CA THR A 85 6.24 -0.96 -12.30
C THR A 85 5.89 0.44 -12.79
N CYS A 86 5.10 1.23 -12.05
CA CYS A 86 4.81 2.62 -12.43
C CYS A 86 6.07 3.47 -12.40
N LEU A 87 6.91 3.33 -11.37
CA LEU A 87 8.18 4.05 -11.28
C LEU A 87 9.18 3.59 -12.37
N ALA A 88 9.21 2.30 -12.70
CA ALA A 88 9.99 1.82 -13.84
C ALA A 88 9.49 2.42 -15.17
N ALA A 89 8.16 2.53 -15.35
CA ALA A 89 7.58 3.17 -16.53
C ALA A 89 7.87 4.67 -16.59
N VAL A 90 7.93 5.37 -15.44
CA VAL A 90 8.41 6.76 -15.36
C VAL A 90 9.84 6.88 -15.91
N GLN A 91 10.75 5.99 -15.49
CA GLN A 91 12.14 6.00 -15.95
C GLN A 91 12.32 5.58 -17.42
N ALA A 92 11.41 4.75 -17.95
CA ALA A 92 11.43 4.29 -19.33
C ALA A 92 10.72 5.24 -20.30
N ALA A 93 10.02 6.26 -19.78
CA ALA A 93 9.15 7.10 -20.57
C ALA A 93 9.95 7.91 -21.63
N PRO A 94 9.53 7.89 -22.91
CA PRO A 94 10.26 8.58 -23.97
C PRO A 94 10.08 10.11 -23.93
N THR A 95 9.05 10.59 -23.22
CA THR A 95 8.75 12.02 -23.07
C THR A 95 8.21 12.30 -21.66
N PRO A 96 8.29 13.56 -21.19
CA PRO A 96 7.70 13.95 -19.90
C PRO A 96 6.22 13.59 -19.78
N PHE A 97 5.45 13.71 -20.88
CA PHE A 97 4.04 13.33 -20.90
C PHE A 97 3.82 11.86 -20.48
N TRP A 98 4.60 10.92 -21.03
CA TRP A 98 4.45 9.50 -20.69
C TRP A 98 4.89 9.20 -19.25
N ALA A 99 5.88 9.94 -18.74
CA ALA A 99 6.31 9.84 -17.35
C ALA A 99 5.20 10.30 -16.40
N GLU A 100 4.61 11.47 -16.70
CA GLU A 100 3.46 12.02 -15.96
C GLU A 100 2.25 11.08 -16.00
N MET A 101 1.98 10.44 -17.14
CA MET A 101 0.88 9.47 -17.27
C MET A 101 1.11 8.21 -16.42
N ALA A 102 2.32 7.65 -16.42
CA ALA A 102 2.67 6.49 -15.60
C ALA A 102 2.55 6.79 -14.10
N PHE A 103 3.00 7.97 -13.68
CA PHE A 103 2.93 8.40 -12.28
C PHE A 103 1.51 8.78 -11.86
N GLY A 104 0.76 9.48 -12.73
CA GLY A 104 -0.66 9.78 -12.53
C GLY A 104 -1.52 8.53 -12.44
N TYR A 105 -1.20 7.50 -13.23
CA TYR A 105 -1.84 6.18 -13.13
C TYR A 105 -1.65 5.57 -11.73
N LEU A 106 -0.46 5.69 -11.14
CA LEU A 106 -0.24 5.24 -9.76
C LEU A 106 -1.15 5.97 -8.76
N GLY A 107 -1.27 7.29 -8.87
CA GLY A 107 -2.19 8.08 -8.04
C GLY A 107 -3.65 7.66 -8.23
N LEU A 108 -4.08 7.46 -9.48
CA LEU A 108 -5.42 6.98 -9.80
C LEU A 108 -5.70 5.59 -9.21
N GLN A 109 -4.73 4.68 -9.27
CA GLN A 109 -4.87 3.34 -8.69
C GLN A 109 -5.01 3.36 -7.17
N LEU A 110 -4.31 4.27 -6.46
CA LEU A 110 -4.54 4.48 -5.02
C LEU A 110 -6.00 4.89 -4.75
N LEU A 111 -6.50 5.87 -5.52
CA LEU A 111 -7.88 6.34 -5.40
C LEU A 111 -8.89 5.20 -5.64
N LEU A 112 -8.73 4.48 -6.74
CA LEU A 112 -9.60 3.36 -7.11
C LEU A 112 -9.54 2.23 -6.08
N SER A 113 -8.38 2.00 -5.47
CA SER A 113 -8.23 0.98 -4.42
C SER A 113 -9.15 1.27 -3.23
N TYR A 114 -9.25 2.53 -2.79
CA TYR A 114 -10.18 2.92 -1.72
C TYR A 114 -11.64 2.86 -2.18
N VAL A 115 -11.96 3.38 -3.37
CA VAL A 115 -13.35 3.40 -3.88
C VAL A 115 -13.91 1.99 -4.04
N ILE A 116 -13.18 1.12 -4.74
CA ILE A 116 -13.65 -0.24 -5.03
C ILE A 116 -13.76 -1.03 -3.72
N SER A 117 -12.78 -0.87 -2.81
CA SER A 117 -12.82 -1.48 -1.48
C SER A 117 -14.06 -1.04 -0.70
N GLY A 118 -14.32 0.27 -0.61
CA GLY A 118 -15.50 0.82 0.07
C GLY A 118 -16.82 0.37 -0.55
N GLN A 119 -16.91 0.39 -1.89
CA GLN A 119 -18.10 -0.07 -2.62
C GLN A 119 -18.40 -1.55 -2.38
N VAL A 120 -17.39 -2.42 -2.47
CA VAL A 120 -17.55 -3.86 -2.23
C VAL A 120 -18.00 -4.12 -0.79
N LYS A 121 -17.44 -3.41 0.20
CA LYS A 121 -17.86 -3.54 1.59
C LYS A 121 -19.27 -3.02 1.83
N LEU A 122 -19.62 -1.85 1.27
CA LEU A 122 -20.97 -1.29 1.37
C LEU A 122 -22.04 -2.18 0.73
N ALA A 123 -21.72 -2.86 -0.37
CA ALA A 123 -22.62 -3.80 -1.04
C ALA A 123 -22.83 -5.09 -0.21
N ASN A 124 -21.82 -5.51 0.56
CA ASN A 124 -21.83 -6.75 1.32
C ASN A 124 -22.62 -6.61 2.65
N PRO A 125 -23.72 -7.37 2.85
CA PRO A 125 -24.50 -7.32 4.09
C PRO A 125 -23.69 -7.65 5.35
N ALA A 126 -22.68 -8.52 5.28
CA ALA A 126 -21.86 -8.89 6.44
C ALA A 126 -21.05 -7.71 6.98
N TRP A 127 -20.55 -6.83 6.09
CA TRP A 127 -19.89 -5.59 6.50
C TRP A 127 -20.88 -4.61 7.13
N ARG A 128 -22.06 -4.41 6.52
CA ARG A 128 -23.11 -3.53 7.06
C ARG A 128 -23.64 -3.95 8.43
N ARG A 129 -23.62 -5.26 8.73
CA ARG A 129 -24.00 -5.81 10.05
C ARG A 129 -22.85 -5.90 11.05
N GLY A 130 -21.61 -5.58 10.64
CA GLY A 130 -20.40 -5.69 11.48
C GLY A 130 -19.85 -7.11 11.61
N GLU A 131 -20.45 -8.10 10.96
CA GLU A 131 -20.04 -9.51 10.97
C GLU A 131 -18.65 -9.69 10.35
N ALA A 132 -18.37 -8.98 9.24
CA ALA A 132 -17.06 -9.07 8.59
C ALA A 132 -15.92 -8.56 9.49
N LEU A 133 -16.13 -7.45 10.23
CA LEU A 133 -15.11 -6.96 11.17
C LEU A 133 -15.00 -7.85 12.41
N ARG A 134 -16.10 -8.45 12.86
CA ARG A 134 -16.07 -9.50 13.88
C ARG A 134 -15.17 -10.66 13.45
N ASP A 135 -15.31 -11.13 12.21
CA ASP A 135 -14.51 -12.22 11.67
C ASP A 135 -13.03 -11.85 11.55
N VAL A 136 -12.71 -10.60 11.21
CA VAL A 136 -11.32 -10.10 11.26
C VAL A 136 -10.73 -10.22 12.66
N PHE A 137 -11.47 -9.86 13.72
CA PHE A 137 -10.99 -10.03 15.09
C PHE A 137 -10.84 -11.49 15.51
N LEU A 138 -11.70 -12.40 15.02
CA LEU A 138 -11.66 -13.82 15.37
C LEU A 138 -10.56 -14.59 14.64
N PHE A 139 -10.36 -14.31 13.35
CA PHE A 139 -9.64 -15.19 12.43
C PHE A 139 -8.35 -14.58 11.86
N SER A 140 -7.93 -13.40 12.32
CA SER A 140 -6.60 -12.87 11.97
C SER A 140 -5.50 -13.85 12.41
N ALA A 141 -4.60 -14.17 11.48
CA ALA A 141 -3.64 -15.27 11.64
C ALA A 141 -2.42 -14.94 12.50
N TYR A 142 -2.08 -13.66 12.65
CA TYR A 142 -0.86 -13.24 13.34
C TYR A 142 -1.03 -13.25 14.88
N PRO A 143 -0.06 -13.76 15.66
CA PRO A 143 -0.17 -13.85 17.11
C PRO A 143 -0.48 -12.53 17.83
N VAL A 144 -0.01 -11.40 17.28
CA VAL A 144 -0.30 -10.06 17.83
C VAL A 144 -1.80 -9.75 17.89
N SER A 145 -2.60 -10.38 17.04
CA SER A 145 -4.05 -10.16 16.96
C SER A 145 -4.86 -10.99 17.95
N GLU A 146 -4.28 -11.99 18.62
CA GLU A 146 -5.03 -12.91 19.48
C GLU A 146 -5.69 -12.21 20.68
N GLY A 147 -5.01 -11.21 21.25
CA GLY A 147 -5.54 -10.39 22.34
C GLY A 147 -6.78 -9.56 21.94
N LEU A 148 -7.04 -9.39 20.65
CA LEU A 148 -8.17 -8.63 20.12
C LEU A 148 -9.43 -9.49 19.92
N ARG A 149 -9.34 -10.82 20.03
CA ARG A 149 -10.47 -11.73 19.81
C ARG A 149 -11.68 -11.38 20.71
N GLY A 150 -11.45 -10.88 21.92
CA GLY A 150 -12.52 -10.44 22.82
C GLY A 150 -13.33 -9.22 22.32
N LEU A 151 -12.80 -8.45 21.36
CA LEU A 151 -13.53 -7.36 20.71
C LEU A 151 -14.61 -7.89 19.75
N ALA A 152 -14.49 -9.13 19.27
CA ALA A 152 -15.48 -9.78 18.40
C ALA A 152 -16.86 -9.90 19.07
N GLU A 153 -16.88 -10.03 20.39
CA GLU A 153 -18.12 -10.13 21.19
C GLU A 153 -18.78 -8.77 21.43
N ARG A 154 -18.09 -7.65 21.14
CA ARG A 154 -18.59 -6.30 21.36
C ARG A 154 -19.28 -5.77 20.11
N ARG A 155 -20.57 -6.10 19.94
CA ARG A 155 -21.38 -5.69 18.77
C ARG A 155 -21.30 -4.20 18.43
N PHE A 156 -21.24 -3.32 19.44
CA PHE A 156 -21.10 -1.88 19.21
C PHE A 156 -19.77 -1.54 18.51
N VAL A 157 -18.67 -2.17 18.94
CA VAL A 157 -17.32 -1.96 18.37
C VAL A 157 -17.27 -2.47 16.93
N THR A 158 -17.75 -3.70 16.69
CA THR A 158 -17.69 -4.31 15.36
C THR A 158 -18.62 -3.62 14.36
N PHE A 159 -19.80 -3.17 14.79
CA PHE A 159 -20.72 -2.42 13.93
C PHE A 159 -20.15 -1.05 13.55
N TRP A 160 -19.81 -0.20 14.52
CA TRP A 160 -19.34 1.15 14.24
C TRP A 160 -17.95 1.16 13.61
N GLY A 161 -17.08 0.22 13.98
CA GLY A 161 -15.79 0.04 13.32
C GLY A 161 -15.94 -0.33 11.85
N ALA A 162 -16.87 -1.23 11.51
CA ALA A 162 -17.14 -1.60 10.12
C ALA A 162 -17.66 -0.41 9.31
N TRP A 163 -18.61 0.36 9.87
CA TRP A 163 -19.13 1.56 9.23
C TRP A 163 -18.08 2.65 9.06
N LEU A 164 -17.20 2.85 10.04
CA LEU A 164 -16.09 3.79 9.92
C LEU A 164 -15.18 3.43 8.73
N VAL A 165 -14.78 2.17 8.61
CA VAL A 165 -13.95 1.69 7.49
C VAL A 165 -14.67 1.91 6.15
N MET A 166 -15.92 1.46 6.04
CA MET A 166 -16.70 1.58 4.81
C MET A 166 -16.88 3.03 4.36
N LEU A 167 -17.24 3.93 5.29
CA LEU A 167 -17.49 5.33 4.98
C LEU A 167 -16.18 6.02 4.59
N VAL A 168 -15.10 5.84 5.34
CA VAL A 168 -13.81 6.47 5.02
C VAL A 168 -13.33 6.05 3.63
N GLU A 169 -13.39 4.76 3.30
CA GLU A 169 -12.99 4.25 1.98
C GLU A 169 -13.89 4.79 0.85
N ALA A 170 -15.21 4.83 1.07
CA ALA A 170 -16.17 5.28 0.07
C ALA A 170 -16.12 6.80 -0.19
N VAL A 171 -15.90 7.60 0.85
CA VAL A 171 -15.80 9.06 0.73
C VAL A 171 -14.40 9.51 0.33
N PHE A 172 -13.41 8.62 0.31
CA PHE A 172 -12.01 8.97 0.06
C PHE A 172 -11.80 9.88 -1.17
N PRO A 173 -12.48 9.67 -2.32
CA PRO A 173 -12.35 10.55 -3.48
C PRO A 173 -12.72 12.00 -3.22
N LEU A 174 -13.64 12.27 -2.30
CA LEU A 174 -14.04 13.63 -1.97
C LEU A 174 -12.91 14.42 -1.31
N PHE A 175 -11.94 13.75 -0.68
CA PHE A 175 -10.76 14.41 -0.14
C PHE A 175 -9.89 15.03 -1.23
N LEU A 176 -9.96 14.56 -2.50
CA LEU A 176 -9.22 15.18 -3.61
C LEU A 176 -9.69 16.60 -3.94
N LEU A 177 -10.90 16.98 -3.54
CA LEU A 177 -11.48 18.27 -3.89
C LEU A 177 -10.79 19.46 -3.21
N HIS A 178 -9.97 19.22 -2.17
CA HIS A 178 -9.27 20.30 -1.47
C HIS A 178 -7.93 19.82 -0.90
N PRO A 179 -6.82 20.59 -0.98
CA PRO A 179 -5.50 20.16 -0.52
C PRO A 179 -5.46 19.74 0.96
N LEU A 180 -6.07 20.54 1.85
CA LEU A 180 -6.14 20.18 3.28
C LEU A 180 -7.00 18.95 3.54
N ALA A 181 -8.05 18.74 2.73
CA ALA A 181 -8.90 17.58 2.83
C ALA A 181 -8.13 16.31 2.39
N LEU A 182 -7.33 16.41 1.32
CA LEU A 182 -6.47 15.31 0.88
C LEU A 182 -5.45 14.93 1.95
N VAL A 183 -4.78 15.91 2.57
CA VAL A 183 -3.85 15.63 3.67
C VAL A 183 -4.56 14.92 4.82
N ALA A 184 -5.75 15.38 5.24
CA ALA A 184 -6.53 14.73 6.28
C ALA A 184 -6.93 13.29 5.89
N GLY A 185 -7.40 13.08 4.65
CA GLY A 185 -7.74 11.77 4.12
C GLY A 185 -6.56 10.79 4.10
N LEU A 186 -5.39 11.26 3.67
CA LEU A 186 -4.15 10.48 3.67
C LEU A 186 -3.68 10.14 5.09
N LEU A 187 -3.82 11.07 6.05
CA LEU A 187 -3.51 10.79 7.46
C LEU A 187 -4.47 9.77 8.07
N LEU A 188 -5.76 9.83 7.74
CA LEU A 188 -6.74 8.83 8.16
C LEU A 188 -6.41 7.45 7.57
N ALA A 189 -6.08 7.39 6.28
CA ALA A 189 -5.68 6.16 5.61
C ALA A 189 -4.37 5.60 6.19
N ALA A 190 -3.37 6.45 6.44
CA ALA A 190 -2.13 6.04 7.09
C ALA A 190 -2.40 5.51 8.51
N GLY A 191 -3.26 6.19 9.28
CA GLY A 191 -3.68 5.74 10.61
C GLY A 191 -4.38 4.38 10.57
N PHE A 192 -5.21 4.13 9.54
CA PHE A 192 -5.84 2.83 9.33
C PHE A 192 -4.79 1.74 9.03
N HIS A 193 -3.86 1.97 8.09
CA HIS A 193 -2.82 1.00 7.78
C HIS A 193 -1.86 0.77 8.96
N LEU A 194 -1.55 1.82 9.73
CA LEU A 194 -0.74 1.71 10.95
C LEU A 194 -1.47 0.88 12.01
N SER A 195 -2.77 1.13 12.22
CA SER A 195 -3.61 0.33 13.12
C SER A 195 -3.57 -1.13 12.70
N ASN A 196 -3.65 -1.41 11.40
CA ASN A 196 -3.58 -2.78 10.90
C ASN A 196 -2.20 -3.44 11.11
N ALA A 197 -1.11 -2.68 10.96
CA ALA A 197 0.23 -3.16 11.27
C ALA A 197 0.36 -3.51 12.76
N CYS A 198 -0.01 -2.58 13.65
CA CYS A 198 0.14 -2.76 15.10
C CYS A 198 -0.79 -3.82 15.69
N LEU A 199 -2.04 -3.88 15.22
CA LEU A 199 -3.09 -4.71 15.81
C LEU A 199 -3.18 -6.09 15.15
N PHE A 200 -2.92 -6.18 13.85
CA PHE A 200 -3.11 -7.41 13.07
C PHE A 200 -1.82 -7.95 12.46
N GLY A 201 -0.66 -7.32 12.71
CA GLY A 201 0.63 -7.77 12.16
C GLY A 201 0.76 -7.54 10.66
N LEU A 202 -0.11 -6.71 10.06
CA LEU A 202 -0.13 -6.42 8.63
C LEU A 202 0.92 -5.36 8.23
N ASN A 203 2.14 -5.50 8.72
CA ASN A 203 3.22 -4.51 8.61
C ASN A 203 3.49 -4.06 7.17
N ARG A 204 3.46 -5.03 6.24
CA ARG A 204 3.79 -4.81 4.82
C ARG A 204 2.82 -3.88 4.10
N PHE A 205 1.60 -3.71 4.63
CA PHE A 205 0.63 -2.76 4.08
C PHE A 205 0.97 -1.31 4.40
N PHE A 206 1.64 -1.02 5.53
CA PHE A 206 1.80 0.36 5.94
C PHE A 206 2.70 1.15 4.97
N TRP A 207 3.96 0.79 4.86
CA TRP A 207 4.92 1.57 4.08
C TRP A 207 4.62 1.57 2.58
N ILE A 208 4.15 0.46 2.02
CA ILE A 208 3.91 0.40 0.58
C ILE A 208 2.73 1.26 0.14
N TRP A 209 1.69 1.38 0.98
CA TRP A 209 0.58 2.29 0.68
C TRP A 209 1.03 3.74 0.79
N LEU A 210 1.82 4.09 1.81
CA LEU A 210 2.41 5.44 1.93
C LEU A 210 3.30 5.81 0.74
N ALA A 211 3.99 4.85 0.12
CA ALA A 211 4.79 5.08 -1.08
C ALA A 211 3.99 5.60 -2.28
N THR A 212 2.66 5.42 -2.27
CA THR A 212 1.76 5.95 -3.33
C THR A 212 1.31 7.39 -3.09
N TYR A 213 1.47 7.91 -1.86
CA TYR A 213 0.92 9.22 -1.49
C TYR A 213 1.52 10.38 -2.28
N PRO A 214 2.84 10.40 -2.59
CA PRO A 214 3.40 11.44 -3.44
C PRO A 214 2.73 11.51 -4.81
N ALA A 215 2.35 10.36 -5.40
CA ALA A 215 1.66 10.30 -6.68
C ALA A 215 0.28 10.95 -6.61
N LEU A 216 -0.50 10.69 -5.56
CA LEU A 216 -1.84 11.26 -5.42
C LEU A 216 -1.79 12.77 -5.13
N ILE A 217 -0.87 13.23 -4.28
CA ILE A 217 -0.69 14.67 -3.98
C ILE A 217 -0.25 15.42 -5.25
N TRP A 218 0.66 14.84 -6.03
CA TRP A 218 1.08 15.39 -7.31
C TRP A 218 -0.05 15.44 -8.34
N LEU A 219 -0.86 14.39 -8.39
CA LEU A 219 -2.00 14.27 -9.30
C LEU A 219 -3.09 15.29 -8.94
N GLN A 220 -3.34 15.55 -7.65
CA GLN A 220 -4.33 16.53 -7.21
C GLN A 220 -4.09 17.90 -7.86
N GLY A 221 -2.85 18.41 -7.84
CA GLY A 221 -2.51 19.72 -8.41
C GLY A 221 -2.62 19.81 -9.94
N ARG A 222 -3.01 18.73 -10.62
CA ARG A 222 -3.32 18.70 -12.07
C ARG A 222 -4.82 18.54 -12.34
N LEU A 223 -5.59 18.12 -11.34
CA LEU A 223 -7.03 17.90 -11.44
C LEU A 223 -7.83 19.05 -10.83
N VAL A 224 -7.27 19.74 -9.83
CA VAL A 224 -7.88 20.83 -9.05
C VAL A 224 -6.91 21.99 -8.94
#